data_AF-A0A6N9J435-F1
#
_entry.id   AF-A0A6N9J435-F1
#
_cell.length_a   1.000
_cell.length_b   1.000
_cell.length_c   1.000
_cell.angle_alpha   90.00
_cell.angle_beta   90.00
_cell.angle_gamma   90.00
#
_symmetry.space_group_name_H-M   'P 1'
#
loop_
_entity.id
_entity.type
_entity.pdbx_description
1 polymer ?
#
loop_
_entity_poly.entity_id
_entity_poly.type
_entity_poly.pdbx_seq_one_letter_code
_entity_poly.pdbx_strand_id
1 'polypeptide(L)'
;MNRPMERIGECHSCGECCQTLNITVVRDVTLQQHGSLEELKRYLSYRGIRVVGSDEKRNQLYYSMDLPCGELTEDNRCRVHDSPEKPLICHRFPESPESVEDIKNCGFQFVPALPGQLGER
;
A
#
# COMPACT_ATOMS: atom_id res chain seq x y z
N MET A 1 17.64 5.74 14.87
CA MET A 1 16.74 4.70 15.41
C MET A 1 15.32 5.15 15.12
N ASN A 2 14.65 4.57 14.12
CA ASN A 2 13.24 4.89 13.87
C ASN A 2 12.42 4.30 15.01
N ARG A 3 11.65 5.14 15.71
CA ARG A 3 10.68 4.65 16.69
C ARG A 3 9.63 3.82 15.94
N PRO A 4 9.19 2.67 16.49
CA PRO A 4 8.06 1.95 15.93
C PRO A 4 6.84 2.89 15.85
N MET A 5 6.13 2.85 14.74
CA MET A 5 4.92 3.65 14.50
C MET A 5 3.69 2.73 14.63
N GLU A 6 2.63 3.24 15.24
CA GLU A 6 1.35 2.56 15.39
C GLU A 6 0.29 3.21 14.50
N ARG A 7 -0.48 2.38 13.79
CA ARG A 7 -1.61 2.81 12.98
C ARG A 7 -2.83 3.04 13.88
N ILE A 8 -3.36 4.26 13.85
CA ILE A 8 -4.57 4.67 14.57
C ILE A 8 -5.64 5.19 13.59
N GLY A 9 -6.87 5.32 14.08
CA GLY A 9 -8.01 5.81 13.31
C GLY A 9 -8.76 4.70 12.59
N GLU A 10 -9.60 5.09 11.65
CA GLU A 10 -10.48 4.17 10.92
C GLU A 10 -10.67 4.58 9.47
N CYS A 11 -11.11 3.63 8.65
CA CYS A 11 -11.53 3.92 7.30
C CYS A 11 -12.86 4.69 7.37
N HIS A 12 -12.97 5.80 6.66
CA HIS A 12 -14.21 6.59 6.50
C HIS A 12 -14.66 6.70 5.04
N SER A 13 -14.20 5.76 4.20
CA SER A 13 -14.57 5.67 2.78
C SER A 13 -14.17 6.89 1.94
N CYS A 14 -12.92 7.38 2.06
CA CYS A 14 -12.42 8.51 1.28
C CYS A 14 -12.02 8.17 -0.16
N GLY A 15 -11.99 6.88 -0.55
CA GLY A 15 -11.73 6.44 -1.92
C GLY A 15 -10.26 6.47 -2.37
N GLU A 16 -9.38 7.18 -1.66
CA GLU A 16 -7.99 7.42 -2.07
C GLU A 16 -7.17 6.13 -2.26
N CYS A 17 -7.29 5.15 -1.35
CA CYS A 17 -6.61 3.86 -1.51
C CYS A 17 -7.20 2.98 -2.62
N CYS A 18 -8.38 3.32 -3.14
CA CYS A 18 -9.06 2.60 -4.22
C CYS A 18 -8.67 3.10 -5.61
N GLN A 19 -7.89 4.18 -5.73
CA GLN A 19 -7.50 4.78 -7.01
C GLN A 19 -6.40 4.00 -7.73
N THR A 20 -5.57 3.28 -6.98
CA THR A 20 -4.41 2.55 -7.50
C THR A 20 -4.34 1.14 -6.92
N LEU A 21 -3.82 0.20 -7.72
CA LEU A 21 -3.44 -1.11 -7.24
C LEU A 21 -1.96 -1.11 -6.88
N ASN A 22 -1.64 -1.41 -5.62
CA ASN A 22 -0.28 -1.53 -5.13
C ASN A 22 0.06 -3.00 -4.85
N ILE A 23 1.20 -3.46 -5.37
CA ILE A 23 1.62 -4.87 -5.31
C ILE A 23 3.03 -4.94 -4.74
N THR A 24 3.22 -5.79 -3.73
CA THR A 24 4.54 -6.13 -3.21
C THR A 24 5.01 -7.44 -3.82
N VAL A 25 6.23 -7.46 -4.36
CA VAL A 25 6.85 -8.68 -4.91
C VAL A 25 8.20 -8.95 -4.25
N VAL A 26 8.67 -10.20 -4.31
CA VAL A 26 9.99 -10.59 -3.80
C VAL A 26 11.07 -10.05 -4.73
N ARG A 27 11.93 -9.17 -4.20
CA ARG A 27 12.91 -8.42 -4.99
C ARG A 27 13.88 -9.34 -5.71
N ASP A 28 14.52 -10.27 -5.01
CA ASP A 28 15.59 -11.08 -5.61
C ASP A 28 15.07 -12.02 -6.70
N VAL A 29 13.91 -12.66 -6.47
CA VAL A 29 13.25 -13.51 -7.49
C VAL A 29 12.91 -12.68 -8.74
N THR A 30 12.39 -11.48 -8.52
CA THR A 30 12.03 -10.56 -9.61
C THR A 30 13.28 -10.12 -10.39
N LEU A 31 14.34 -9.71 -9.70
CA LEU A 31 15.57 -9.25 -10.35
C LEU A 31 16.28 -10.40 -11.07
N GLN A 32 16.24 -11.61 -10.53
CA GLN A 32 16.75 -12.80 -11.21
C GLN A 32 15.97 -13.06 -12.51
N GLN A 33 14.65 -12.92 -12.50
CA GLN A 33 13.81 -13.11 -13.68
C GLN A 33 14.07 -12.06 -14.78
N HIS A 34 14.29 -10.80 -14.40
CA HIS A 34 14.42 -9.68 -15.33
C HIS A 34 15.87 -9.27 -15.64
N GLY A 35 16.86 -9.82 -14.94
CA GLY A 35 18.28 -9.54 -15.09
C GLY A 35 18.75 -8.25 -14.41
N SER A 36 17.95 -7.19 -14.41
CA SER A 36 18.25 -5.94 -13.69
C SER A 36 17.00 -5.16 -13.32
N LEU A 37 17.15 -4.19 -12.41
CA LEU A 37 16.07 -3.25 -12.06
C LEU A 37 15.69 -2.37 -13.27
N GLU A 38 16.64 -2.03 -14.13
CA GLU A 38 16.37 -1.21 -15.32
C GLU A 38 15.53 -1.97 -16.36
N GLU A 39 15.88 -3.23 -16.65
CA GLU A 39 15.12 -4.08 -17.56
C GLU A 39 13.73 -4.39 -17.01
N LEU A 40 13.62 -4.62 -15.69
CA LEU A 40 12.32 -4.73 -15.01
C LEU A 40 11.47 -3.47 -15.22
N LYS A 41 12.00 -2.28 -14.91
CA LYS A 41 11.28 -1.01 -15.05
C LYS A 41 10.84 -0.79 -16.50
N ARG A 42 11.69 -1.11 -17.47
CA ARG A 42 11.39 -1.01 -18.90
C ARG A 42 10.28 -1.98 -19.31
N TYR A 43 10.35 -3.24 -18.88
CA TYR A 43 9.32 -4.25 -19.18
C TYR A 43 7.94 -3.89 -18.60
N LEU A 44 7.93 -3.40 -17.34
CA LEU A 44 6.70 -3.02 -16.64
C LEU A 44 6.08 -1.74 -17.20
N SER A 45 6.89 -0.77 -17.62
CA SER A 45 6.38 0.50 -18.16
C SER A 45 5.57 0.31 -19.45
N TYR A 46 5.87 -0.72 -20.26
CA TYR A 46 5.07 -1.09 -21.43
C TYR A 46 3.61 -1.47 -21.11
N ARG A 47 3.29 -1.69 -19.83
CA ARG A 47 1.96 -2.05 -19.32
C ARG A 47 1.41 -1.03 -18.32
N GLY A 48 2.04 0.15 -18.22
CA GLY A 48 1.63 1.19 -17.28
C GLY A 48 1.91 0.85 -15.80
N ILE A 49 2.78 -0.12 -15.52
CA ILE A 49 3.15 -0.51 -14.16
C ILE A 49 4.41 0.23 -13.75
N ARG A 50 4.39 0.85 -12.57
CA ARG A 50 5.52 1.61 -12.02
C ARG A 50 6.15 0.87 -10.86
N VAL A 51 7.49 0.77 -10.85
CA VAL A 51 8.22 0.42 -9.63
C VAL A 51 8.36 1.69 -8.79
N VAL A 52 7.63 1.75 -7.68
CA VAL A 52 7.51 2.95 -6.83
C VAL A 52 8.41 2.91 -5.59
N GLY A 53 9.02 1.76 -5.29
CA GLY A 53 9.98 1.66 -4.20
C GLY A 53 10.52 0.25 -3.99
N SER A 54 11.33 0.11 -2.96
CA SER A 54 11.95 -1.14 -2.54
C SER A 54 12.28 -1.13 -1.05
N ASP A 55 12.23 -2.31 -0.42
CA ASP A 55 12.82 -2.54 0.89
C ASP A 55 13.81 -3.70 0.78
N GLU A 56 15.09 -3.37 0.71
CA GLU A 56 16.16 -4.37 0.55
C GLU A 56 16.30 -5.27 1.77
N LYS A 57 16.03 -4.74 2.99
CA LYS A 57 16.12 -5.53 4.22
C LYS A 57 15.03 -6.59 4.27
N ARG A 58 13.86 -6.29 3.72
CA ARG A 58 12.71 -7.20 3.65
C ARG A 58 12.64 -7.99 2.34
N ASN A 59 13.60 -7.80 1.43
CA ASN A 59 13.62 -8.41 0.10
C ASN A 59 12.35 -8.09 -0.73
N GLN A 60 11.94 -6.82 -0.78
CA GLN A 60 10.68 -6.38 -1.40
C GLN A 60 10.89 -5.32 -2.48
N LEU A 61 10.06 -5.38 -3.53
CA LEU A 61 9.81 -4.30 -4.49
C LEU A 61 8.33 -3.93 -4.46
N TYR A 62 8.05 -2.64 -4.64
CA TYR A 62 6.68 -2.11 -4.63
C TYR A 62 6.31 -1.63 -6.02
N TYR A 63 5.21 -2.16 -6.54
CA TYR A 63 4.63 -1.77 -7.81
C TYR A 63 3.34 -0.98 -7.59
N SER A 64 3.06 -0.05 -8.51
CA SER A 64 1.82 0.70 -8.55
C SER A 64 1.29 0.74 -9.98
N MET A 65 -0.01 0.65 -10.13
CA MET A 65 -0.74 0.77 -11.39
C MET A 65 -1.98 1.63 -11.18
N ASP A 66 -2.29 2.48 -12.16
CA ASP A 66 -3.50 3.32 -12.18
C ASP A 66 -4.70 2.47 -12.60
N LEU A 67 -5.05 1.53 -11.72
CA LEU A 67 -6.17 0.62 -11.88
C LEU A 67 -7.13 0.83 -10.71
N PRO A 68 -8.15 1.69 -10.90
CA PRO A 68 -9.15 1.94 -9.87
C PRO A 68 -9.91 0.65 -9.50
N CYS A 69 -10.26 0.53 -8.22
CA CYS A 69 -11.10 -0.54 -7.72
C CYS A 69 -12.49 -0.48 -8.38
N GLY A 70 -13.04 -1.63 -8.78
CA GLY A 70 -14.41 -1.71 -9.33
C GLY A 70 -15.51 -1.33 -8.33
N GLU A 71 -15.20 -1.32 -7.03
CA GLU A 71 -16.11 -0.89 -5.96
C GLU A 71 -15.95 0.60 -5.59
N LEU A 72 -15.13 1.35 -6.33
CA LEU A 72 -15.02 2.81 -6.19
C LEU A 72 -16.16 3.47 -6.96
N THR A 73 -16.97 4.26 -6.28
CA THR A 73 -18.08 5.00 -6.86
C THR A 73 -17.62 6.33 -7.46
N GLU A 74 -18.45 6.92 -8.32
CA GLU A 74 -18.14 8.20 -9.00
C GLU A 74 -17.96 9.37 -8.02
N ASP A 75 -18.55 9.30 -6.83
CA ASP A 75 -18.38 10.27 -5.73
C ASP A 75 -17.17 9.95 -4.83
N ASN A 76 -16.24 9.11 -5.29
CA ASN A 76 -15.00 8.72 -4.60
C ASN A 76 -15.26 8.02 -3.25
N ARG A 77 -16.26 7.13 -3.20
CA ARG A 77 -16.61 6.33 -2.03
C ARG A 77 -16.40 4.85 -2.30
N CYS A 78 -16.06 4.10 -1.25
CA CYS A 78 -16.02 2.63 -1.31
C CYS A 78 -17.43 2.07 -1.12
N ARG A 79 -17.96 1.38 -2.15
CA ARG A 79 -19.29 0.75 -2.12
C ARG A 79 -19.40 -0.33 -1.04
N VAL A 80 -18.32 -1.07 -0.80
CA VAL A 80 -18.26 -2.17 0.18
C VAL A 80 -17.75 -1.72 1.55
N HIS A 81 -17.79 -0.43 1.88
CA HIS A 81 -17.16 0.12 3.08
C HIS A 81 -17.51 -0.61 4.40
N ASP A 82 -18.81 -0.81 4.60
CA ASP A 82 -19.42 -1.45 5.78
C ASP A 82 -19.99 -2.85 5.46
N SER A 83 -19.44 -3.49 4.43
CA SER A 83 -19.89 -4.79 3.93
C SER A 83 -18.91 -5.90 4.31
N PRO A 84 -19.39 -7.14 4.58
CA PRO A 84 -18.52 -8.31 4.71
C PRO A 84 -17.73 -8.62 3.42
N GLU A 85 -18.14 -8.09 2.27
CA GLU A 85 -17.43 -8.24 0.99
C GLU A 85 -16.12 -7.44 0.94
N LYS A 86 -15.87 -6.56 1.93
CA LYS A 86 -14.62 -5.80 2.01
C LYS A 86 -13.44 -6.75 2.26
N PRO A 87 -12.46 -6.81 1.35
CA PRO A 87 -11.38 -7.79 1.49
C PRO A 87 -10.42 -7.38 2.62
N LEU A 88 -9.78 -8.37 3.23
CA LEU A 88 -8.85 -8.20 4.36
C LEU A 88 -7.76 -7.15 4.08
N ILE A 89 -7.26 -7.09 2.84
CA ILE A 89 -6.22 -6.12 2.47
C ILE A 89 -6.72 -4.66 2.60
N CYS A 90 -7.99 -4.39 2.31
CA CYS A 90 -8.59 -3.07 2.53
C CYS A 90 -8.72 -2.71 4.01
N HIS A 91 -8.85 -3.70 4.91
CA HIS A 91 -8.84 -3.47 6.35
C HIS A 91 -7.43 -3.21 6.91
N ARG A 92 -6.41 -3.76 6.24
CA ARG A 92 -5.00 -3.61 6.62
C ARG A 92 -4.40 -2.29 6.13
N PHE A 93 -4.95 -1.70 5.08
CA PHE A 93 -4.53 -0.37 4.63
C PHE A 93 -4.76 0.69 5.73
N PRO A 94 -3.84 1.66 5.88
CA PRO A 94 -2.49 1.70 5.33
C PRO A 94 -1.53 0.77 6.09
N GLU A 95 -0.56 0.18 5.38
CA GLU A 95 0.45 -0.69 5.99
C GLU A 95 1.66 0.09 6.55
N SER A 96 1.88 1.31 6.06
CA SER A 96 3.00 2.16 6.46
C SER A 96 2.65 3.66 6.38
N PRO A 97 3.37 4.54 7.09
CA PRO A 97 3.17 5.99 7.03
C PRO A 97 3.23 6.55 5.59
N GLU A 98 4.16 6.03 4.78
CA GLU A 98 4.39 6.46 3.40
C GLU A 98 3.16 6.19 2.51
N SER A 99 2.32 5.21 2.89
CA SER A 99 1.10 4.87 2.14
C SER A 99 0.00 5.94 2.24
N VAL A 100 0.11 6.87 3.20
CA VAL A 100 -0.89 7.92 3.47
C VAL A 100 -0.29 9.32 3.60
N GLU A 101 1.02 9.48 3.43
CA GLU A 101 1.71 10.76 3.57
C GLU A 101 1.13 11.84 2.66
N ASP A 102 0.79 11.47 1.41
CA ASP A 102 0.20 12.39 0.43
C ASP A 102 -1.34 12.41 0.46
N ILE A 103 -1.97 11.61 1.33
CA ILE A 103 -3.43 11.47 1.40
C ILE A 103 -3.99 12.35 2.52
N LYS A 104 -4.28 13.61 2.18
CA LYS A 104 -4.74 14.64 3.13
C LYS A 104 -5.96 14.25 3.96
N ASN A 105 -6.89 13.52 3.35
CA ASN A 105 -8.17 13.18 3.95
C ASN A 105 -8.27 11.68 4.27
N CYS A 106 -7.18 11.02 4.66
CA CYS A 106 -7.27 9.66 5.17
C CYS A 106 -7.69 9.66 6.64
N GLY A 107 -8.65 8.81 7.01
CA GLY A 107 -9.05 8.61 8.40
C GLY A 107 -8.03 7.85 9.26
N PHE A 108 -6.98 7.29 8.64
CA PHE A 108 -5.87 6.66 9.34
C PHE A 108 -4.67 7.59 9.48
N GLN A 109 -3.96 7.44 10.59
CA GLN A 109 -2.72 8.14 10.87
C GLN A 109 -1.71 7.20 11.54
N PHE A 110 -0.44 7.58 11.52
CA PHE A 110 0.62 6.87 12.23
C PHE A 110 1.21 7.75 13.33
N VAL A 111 1.26 7.22 14.54
CA VAL A 111 1.85 7.89 15.71
C VAL A 111 3.00 7.06 16.27
N PRO A 112 4.01 7.66 16.91
CA PRO A 112 5.05 6.88 17.58
C PRO A 112 4.43 5.96 18.65
N ALA A 113 4.72 4.67 18.58
CA ALA A 113 4.24 3.70 19.54
C ALA A 113 4.76 4.04 20.95
N LEU A 114 3.89 3.96 21.95
CA LEU A 114 4.26 4.20 23.34
C LEU A 114 5.18 3.07 23.86
N PRO A 115 6.16 3.38 24.73
CA PRO A 115 6.98 2.34 25.35
C PRO A 115 6.08 1.42 26.20
N GLY A 116 5.90 0.16 25.77
CA GLY A 116 5.16 -0.86 26.53
C GLY A 116 4.04 -1.60 25.79
N GLN A 117 3.69 -1.23 24.55
CA GLN A 117 2.61 -1.87 23.78
C GLN A 117 3.08 -2.92 22.74
N LEU A 118 4.37 -3.25 22.70
CA LEU A 118 4.87 -4.42 21.96
C LEU A 118 4.62 -5.70 22.78
N GLY A 119 3.35 -5.97 23.09
CA GLY A 119 2.88 -7.22 23.64
C GLY A 119 2.19 -8.01 22.53
N GLU A 120 2.84 -9.10 22.12
CA GLU A 120 2.26 -10.31 21.51
C GLU A 120 1.22 -10.10 20.40
N ARG A 121 1.67 -10.12 19.14
CA ARG A 121 0.86 -10.56 18.00
C ARG A 121 1.42 -11.86 17.45
#